data_AF-A0A9P3N6C0-F1
#
_entry.id   AF-A0A9P3N6C0-F1
#
_cell.length_a   1.000
_cell.length_b   1.000
_cell.length_c   1.000
_cell.angle_alpha   90.00
_cell.angle_beta   90.00
_cell.angle_gamma   90.00
#
_symmetry.space_group_name_H-M   'P 1'
#
loop_
_entity.id
_entity.type
_entity.pdbx_description
1 polymer ?
#
loop_
_entity_poly.entity_id
_entity_poly.type
_entity_poly.pdbx_seq_one_letter_code
_entity_poly.pdbx_strand_id
1 'polypeptide(L)'
;MDIWRNGVIVAALFTLLSRGVFATQEGPYLYNFVLKAFDNLNYDKWSMDYYGGDPCLLPPVACNTEGYVTRLILASFLPPLNGTLSPYIRYFPYLQELYLNNNNLTGEVPWAALGELSNLRVLDLSSNSFTGTIKAVGSLPRVADLRLQNNLLSGTIPAAFKAKTCEPFLGNSNLVCPSDFASAAPVNAPVQESPPPPASSSSLPAIIGGVVAGIACLLLLLIGVWWWWRRQQQQQRKMKGSIGLEKGEVADPLREEILGHLQQLQRFRLEDLRKATGGFGSRQLLGEGGYGLVYRGALEDGKQVAVKLLKVNGVE
;
A
#
# COMPACT_ATOMS: atom_id res chain seq x y z
N MET A 1 -32.39 -24.40 -7.40
CA MET A 1 -31.07 -23.91 -7.88
C MET A 1 -30.91 -22.48 -7.39
N ASP A 2 -30.97 -22.17 -6.10
CA ASP A 2 -30.13 -22.62 -4.96
C ASP A 2 -28.66 -22.25 -5.09
N ILE A 3 -28.32 -21.09 -4.51
CA ILE A 3 -27.40 -20.89 -3.37
C ILE A 3 -26.83 -19.47 -3.52
N TRP A 4 -27.30 -18.54 -2.69
CA TRP A 4 -26.59 -17.40 -2.05
C TRP A 4 -27.65 -16.52 -1.35
N ARG A 5 -28.33 -17.16 -0.37
CA ARG A 5 -29.09 -16.51 0.69
C ARG A 5 -28.10 -16.02 1.75
N ASN A 6 -28.43 -14.91 2.42
CA ASN A 6 -27.88 -14.39 3.68
C ASN A 6 -26.82 -13.27 3.58
N GLY A 7 -27.25 -12.07 3.16
CA GLY A 7 -26.54 -10.82 3.46
C GLY A 7 -26.99 -10.26 4.80
N VAL A 8 -26.05 -10.11 5.74
CA VAL A 8 -26.22 -9.47 7.05
C VAL A 8 -26.22 -7.95 6.85
N ILE A 9 -27.29 -7.24 7.25
CA ILE A 9 -27.32 -5.77 7.27
C ILE A 9 -27.08 -5.30 8.71
N VAL A 10 -26.00 -4.54 8.89
CA VAL A 10 -25.52 -3.96 10.15
C VAL A 10 -26.21 -2.60 10.36
N ALA A 11 -27.01 -2.44 11.42
CA ALA A 11 -27.56 -1.15 11.83
C ALA A 11 -26.77 -0.59 13.03
N ALA A 12 -26.08 0.53 12.87
CA ALA A 12 -25.40 1.22 13.96
C ALA A 12 -26.27 2.37 14.51
N LEU A 13 -26.55 2.36 15.82
CA LEU A 13 -27.12 3.50 16.54
C LEU A 13 -26.03 4.56 16.76
N PHE A 14 -26.26 5.77 16.25
CA PHE A 14 -25.41 6.92 16.57
C PHE A 14 -25.91 7.59 17.86
N THR A 15 -25.21 7.35 18.97
CA THR A 15 -25.17 8.29 20.10
C THR A 15 -23.95 9.18 19.96
N LEU A 16 -24.21 10.48 19.74
CA LEU A 16 -23.38 11.66 20.03
C LEU A 16 -21.86 11.59 19.74
N LEU A 17 -21.50 12.17 18.59
CA LEU A 17 -20.32 13.01 18.32
C LEU A 17 -19.14 12.88 19.30
N SER A 18 -18.20 11.98 18.99
CA SER A 18 -16.77 12.29 19.12
C SER A 18 -15.94 11.33 18.25
N ARG A 19 -15.12 11.92 17.37
CA ARG A 19 -14.04 11.30 16.57
C ARG A 19 -14.38 10.34 15.43
N GLY A 20 -15.58 9.78 15.30
CA GLY A 20 -15.88 8.73 14.31
C GLY A 20 -16.51 9.14 12.95
N VAL A 21 -16.70 10.44 12.64
CA VAL A 21 -17.45 10.89 11.44
C VAL A 21 -16.53 11.30 10.27
N PHE A 22 -15.21 11.32 10.46
CA PHE A 22 -14.25 11.61 9.40
C PHE A 22 -13.41 10.37 9.07
N ALA A 23 -14.02 9.32 8.51
CA ALA A 23 -13.27 8.53 7.54
C ALA A 23 -12.89 9.54 6.44
N THR A 24 -11.62 9.91 6.36
CA THR A 24 -11.24 11.09 5.58
C THR A 24 -11.53 10.88 4.10
N GLN A 25 -11.86 11.96 3.37
CA GLN A 25 -12.20 11.89 1.94
C GLN A 25 -11.08 11.23 1.10
N GLU A 26 -9.88 11.09 1.66
CA GLU A 26 -8.70 10.48 1.06
C GLU A 26 -8.70 8.95 1.06
N GLY A 27 -9.52 8.29 1.91
CA GLY A 27 -9.61 6.83 1.98
C GLY A 27 -9.84 6.18 0.61
N PRO A 28 -10.93 6.49 -0.11
CA PRO A 28 -11.19 5.93 -1.44
C PRO A 28 -10.08 6.22 -2.47
N TYR A 29 -9.39 7.36 -2.35
CA TYR A 29 -8.27 7.68 -3.22
C TYR A 29 -7.02 6.87 -2.88
N LEU A 30 -6.77 6.60 -1.59
CA LEU A 30 -5.70 5.71 -1.15
C LEU A 30 -5.92 4.29 -1.67
N TYR A 31 -7.16 3.80 -1.67
CA TYR A 31 -7.49 2.49 -2.21
C TYR A 31 -7.15 2.41 -3.69
N ASN A 32 -7.62 3.40 -4.46
CA ASN A 32 -7.39 3.46 -5.89
C ASN A 32 -5.93 3.71 -6.23
N PHE A 33 -5.21 4.48 -5.43
CA PHE A 33 -3.77 4.65 -5.55
C PHE A 33 -3.09 3.29 -5.39
N VAL A 34 -3.36 2.57 -4.31
CA VAL A 34 -2.75 1.27 -3.99
C VAL A 34 -3.12 0.20 -5.03
N LEU A 35 -4.41 0.07 -5.38
CA LEU A 35 -4.92 -0.87 -6.38
C LEU A 35 -4.32 -0.66 -7.77
N LYS A 36 -4.19 0.59 -8.19
CA LYS A 36 -3.70 0.91 -9.54
C LYS A 36 -2.18 0.98 -9.59
N ALA A 37 -1.52 1.19 -8.44
CA ALA A 37 -0.09 1.35 -8.39
C ALA A 37 0.65 0.02 -8.23
N PHE A 38 0.09 -0.95 -7.50
CA PHE A 38 0.89 -2.09 -7.05
C PHE A 38 0.27 -3.46 -7.34
N ASP A 39 0.86 -4.18 -8.30
CA ASP A 39 0.29 -5.44 -8.83
C ASP A 39 0.24 -6.58 -7.81
N ASN A 40 1.15 -6.58 -6.83
CA ASN A 40 1.38 -7.69 -5.91
C ASN A 40 1.01 -7.39 -4.45
N LEU A 41 0.30 -6.28 -4.20
CA LEU A 41 -0.22 -6.03 -2.86
C LEU A 41 -1.40 -6.96 -2.56
N ASN A 42 -1.38 -7.54 -1.35
CA ASN A 42 -2.54 -8.21 -0.82
C ASN A 42 -3.59 -7.15 -0.44
N TYR A 43 -4.54 -6.94 -1.35
CA TYR A 43 -5.59 -5.94 -1.20
C TYR A 43 -6.48 -6.15 0.01
N ASP A 44 -6.59 -7.37 0.54
CA ASP A 44 -7.40 -7.64 1.73
C ASP A 44 -6.86 -6.93 2.98
N LYS A 45 -5.54 -6.70 3.06
CA LYS A 45 -4.91 -5.91 4.14
C LYS A 45 -5.05 -4.40 3.96
N TRP A 46 -5.34 -3.97 2.73
CA TRP A 46 -5.62 -2.58 2.36
C TRP A 46 -7.12 -2.32 2.16
N SER A 47 -7.94 -3.35 2.39
CA SER A 47 -9.38 -3.27 2.24
C SER A 47 -9.93 -2.34 3.31
N MET A 48 -10.62 -1.31 2.83
CA MET A 48 -11.24 -0.29 3.67
C MET A 48 -12.42 -0.80 4.49
N ASP A 49 -12.87 -2.01 4.19
CA ASP A 49 -13.93 -2.69 4.93
C ASP A 49 -13.49 -3.06 6.36
N TYR A 50 -12.18 -3.29 6.59
CA TYR A 50 -11.65 -3.65 7.90
C TYR A 50 -11.40 -2.44 8.82
N TYR A 51 -11.05 -1.28 8.25
CA TYR A 51 -10.69 -0.06 9.00
C TYR A 51 -11.76 1.03 8.96
N GLY A 52 -13.00 0.69 8.58
CA GLY A 52 -14.10 1.66 8.51
C GLY A 52 -13.87 2.82 7.54
N GLY A 53 -13.01 2.62 6.52
CA GLY A 53 -12.66 3.63 5.53
C GLY A 53 -11.67 4.71 5.99
N ASP A 54 -11.09 4.60 7.18
CA ASP A 54 -10.11 5.57 7.68
C ASP A 54 -8.67 5.18 7.24
N PRO A 55 -8.03 5.94 6.33
CA PRO A 55 -6.66 5.65 5.88
C PRO A 55 -5.64 5.81 7.02
N CYS A 56 -5.93 6.58 8.06
CA CYS A 56 -5.01 6.90 9.14
C CYS A 56 -4.78 5.73 10.11
N LEU A 57 -5.63 4.71 10.04
CA LEU A 57 -5.47 3.48 10.83
C LEU A 57 -4.51 2.49 10.16
N LEU A 58 -4.11 2.73 8.90
CA LEU A 58 -3.17 1.88 8.21
C LEU A 58 -1.75 2.16 8.74
N PRO A 59 -1.00 1.15 9.22
CA PRO A 59 0.37 1.33 9.71
C PRO A 59 1.33 2.10 8.78
N PRO A 60 1.28 1.96 7.44
CA PRO A 60 2.15 2.73 6.55
C PRO A 60 1.70 4.19 6.33
N VAL A 61 0.60 4.63 6.93
CA VAL A 61 0.00 5.95 6.70
C VAL A 61 0.05 6.76 8.00
N ALA A 62 0.52 8.00 7.92
CA ALA A 62 0.37 8.96 9.02
C ALA A 62 -0.48 10.15 8.59
N CYS A 63 -1.29 10.63 9.51
CA CYS A 63 -2.21 11.74 9.28
C CYS A 63 -1.97 12.91 10.23
N ASN A 64 -2.43 14.09 9.84
CA ASN A 64 -2.50 15.24 10.74
C ASN A 64 -3.69 15.11 11.71
N THR A 65 -3.86 16.10 12.58
CA THR A 65 -4.96 16.17 13.56
C THR A 65 -6.36 16.25 12.95
N GLU A 66 -6.44 16.60 11.66
CA GLU A 66 -7.69 16.69 10.89
C GLU A 66 -7.98 15.39 10.11
N GLY A 67 -7.07 14.41 10.16
CA GLY A 67 -7.19 13.11 9.48
C GLY A 67 -6.69 13.09 8.03
N TYR A 68 -6.09 14.17 7.53
CA TYR A 68 -5.49 14.15 6.19
C TYR A 68 -4.15 13.42 6.19
N VAL A 69 -3.92 12.61 5.15
CA VAL A 69 -2.68 11.87 4.93
C VAL A 69 -1.53 12.86 4.72
N THR A 70 -0.54 12.76 5.60
CA THR A 70 0.67 13.61 5.57
C THR A 70 1.92 12.82 5.26
N ARG A 71 1.95 11.51 5.56
CA ARG A 71 3.08 10.64 5.29
C ARG A 71 2.59 9.29 4.78
N LEU A 72 3.20 8.81 3.70
CA LEU A 72 2.99 7.48 3.16
C LEU A 72 4.33 6.74 3.07
N ILE A 73 4.46 5.64 3.83
CA ILE A 73 5.67 4.83 3.92
C ILE A 73 5.41 3.46 3.27
N LEU A 74 5.85 3.33 2.02
CA LEU A 74 5.76 2.13 1.21
C LEU A 74 7.15 1.63 0.79
N ALA A 75 8.15 1.87 1.64
CA ALA A 75 9.55 1.54 1.38
C ALA A 75 9.90 0.09 1.78
N SER A 76 10.82 -0.53 1.06
CA SER A 76 11.42 -1.83 1.39
C SER A 76 10.39 -2.93 1.70
N PHE A 77 9.33 -3.00 0.89
CA PHE A 77 8.23 -3.92 1.14
C PHE A 77 8.69 -5.38 0.95
N LEU A 78 8.03 -6.33 1.64
CA LEU A 78 8.36 -7.75 1.57
C LEU A 78 7.08 -8.56 1.29
N PRO A 79 6.90 -9.13 0.08
CA PRO A 79 7.79 -9.01 -1.09
C PRO A 79 7.87 -7.57 -1.65
N PRO A 80 8.94 -7.20 -2.41
CA PRO A 80 9.08 -5.87 -3.00
C PRO A 80 7.86 -5.50 -3.85
N LEU A 81 7.42 -4.24 -3.79
CA LEU A 81 6.27 -3.78 -4.58
C LEU A 81 6.62 -3.78 -6.08
N ASN A 82 5.73 -4.34 -6.90
CA ASN A 82 5.75 -4.24 -8.36
C ASN A 82 4.69 -3.24 -8.81
N GLY A 83 4.72 -2.82 -10.08
CA GLY A 83 3.69 -1.95 -10.68
C GLY A 83 4.23 -0.58 -11.08
N THR A 84 3.38 0.44 -11.07
CA THR A 84 3.71 1.80 -11.55
C THR A 84 3.21 2.88 -10.60
N LEU A 85 3.84 4.06 -10.58
CA LEU A 85 3.35 5.14 -9.72
C LEU A 85 2.10 5.80 -10.34
N SER A 86 0.96 5.60 -9.69
CA SER A 86 -0.35 6.07 -10.17
C SER A 86 -0.52 7.60 -10.07
N PRO A 87 -1.05 8.29 -11.10
CA PRO A 87 -1.39 9.72 -11.04
C PRO A 87 -2.46 10.10 -10.02
N TYR A 88 -3.08 9.12 -9.35
CA TYR A 88 -4.01 9.35 -8.25
C TYR A 88 -3.33 9.93 -7.01
N ILE A 89 -2.00 9.95 -6.96
CA ILE A 89 -1.25 10.61 -5.88
C ILE A 89 -1.64 12.10 -5.72
N ARG A 90 -2.14 12.75 -6.77
CA ARG A 90 -2.62 14.15 -6.72
C ARG A 90 -3.76 14.38 -5.69
N TYR A 91 -4.48 13.33 -5.31
CA TYR A 91 -5.62 13.41 -4.39
C TYR A 91 -5.21 13.40 -2.91
N PHE A 92 -3.91 13.55 -2.61
CA PHE A 92 -3.39 13.75 -1.24
C PHE A 92 -2.75 15.14 -1.09
N PRO A 93 -3.53 16.23 -1.16
CA PRO A 93 -2.98 17.60 -1.18
C PRO A 93 -2.20 17.98 0.09
N TYR A 94 -2.40 17.26 1.19
CA TYR A 94 -1.70 17.45 2.46
C TYR A 94 -0.46 16.58 2.62
N LEU A 95 -0.13 15.74 1.63
CA LEU A 95 1.03 14.86 1.68
C LEU A 95 2.32 15.68 1.77
N GLN A 96 3.13 15.36 2.77
CA GLN A 96 4.41 15.99 3.06
C GLN A 96 5.58 15.06 2.78
N GLU A 97 5.37 13.76 2.97
CA GLU A 97 6.43 12.76 2.86
C GLU A 97 5.94 11.52 2.12
N LEU A 98 6.64 11.16 1.04
CA LEU A 98 6.37 9.96 0.25
C LEU A 98 7.63 9.11 0.14
N TYR A 99 7.59 7.90 0.70
CA TYR A 99 8.67 6.92 0.62
C TYR A 99 8.22 5.69 -0.15
N LEU A 100 8.85 5.43 -1.30
CA LEU A 100 8.60 4.28 -2.18
C LEU A 100 9.89 3.52 -2.51
N ASN A 101 10.99 3.84 -1.81
CA ASN A 101 12.31 3.34 -2.11
C ASN A 101 12.49 1.84 -1.85
N ASN A 102 13.48 1.24 -2.52
CA ASN A 102 13.81 -0.19 -2.41
C ASN A 102 12.63 -1.11 -2.75
N ASN A 103 11.99 -0.86 -3.89
CA ASN A 103 10.96 -1.72 -4.45
C ASN A 103 11.32 -2.04 -5.92
N ASN A 104 10.41 -2.70 -6.62
CA ASN A 104 10.55 -3.06 -8.02
C ASN A 104 9.52 -2.31 -8.88
N LEU A 105 9.29 -1.03 -8.55
CA LEU A 105 8.35 -0.17 -9.28
C LEU A 105 8.94 0.24 -10.64
N THR A 106 8.09 0.32 -11.64
CA THR A 106 8.45 0.53 -13.05
C THR A 106 7.64 1.66 -13.68
N GLY A 107 7.89 1.95 -14.96
CA GLY A 107 7.15 2.94 -15.74
C GLY A 107 7.60 4.38 -15.51
N GLU A 108 6.91 5.32 -16.16
CA GLU A 108 7.20 6.76 -16.00
C GLU A 108 6.65 7.29 -14.66
N VAL A 109 7.43 8.17 -14.03
CA VAL A 109 6.96 8.94 -12.87
C VAL A 109 5.91 9.97 -13.34
N PRO A 110 4.72 10.06 -12.70
CA PRO A 110 3.66 11.01 -13.06
C PRO A 110 3.98 12.43 -12.55
N TRP A 111 5.03 13.05 -13.09
CA TRP A 111 5.55 14.35 -12.64
C TRP A 111 4.48 15.43 -12.52
N ALA A 112 3.53 15.50 -13.46
CA ALA A 112 2.45 16.48 -13.41
C ALA A 112 1.59 16.33 -12.14
N ALA A 113 1.20 15.11 -11.79
CA ALA A 113 0.40 14.83 -10.59
C ALA A 113 1.21 15.06 -9.30
N LEU A 114 2.51 14.74 -9.30
CA LEU A 114 3.40 15.05 -8.17
C LEU A 114 3.61 16.55 -7.98
N GLY A 115 3.65 17.31 -9.08
CA GLY A 115 3.76 18.78 -9.06
C GLY A 115 2.55 19.49 -8.42
N GLU A 116 1.39 18.83 -8.37
CA GLU A 116 0.19 19.35 -7.68
C GLU A 116 0.33 19.28 -6.13
N LEU A 117 1.29 18.50 -5.61
CA LEU A 117 1.50 18.30 -4.17
C LEU A 117 2.29 19.44 -3.55
N SER A 118 1.63 20.58 -3.38
CA SER A 118 2.24 21.82 -2.87
C SER A 118 2.84 21.74 -1.46
N ASN A 119 2.50 20.69 -0.68
CA ASN A 119 3.02 20.46 0.67
C ASN A 119 4.14 19.43 0.74
N LEU A 120 4.50 18.78 -0.38
CA LEU A 120 5.51 17.73 -0.41
C LEU A 120 6.89 18.29 -0.06
N ARG A 121 7.55 17.66 0.91
CA ARG A 121 8.87 18.03 1.44
C ARG A 121 9.90 16.92 1.21
N VAL A 122 9.47 15.67 1.31
CA VAL A 122 10.30 14.48 1.11
C VAL A 122 9.70 13.62 0.01
N LEU A 123 10.50 13.32 -1.01
CA LEU A 123 10.18 12.38 -2.06
C LEU A 123 11.33 11.39 -2.26
N ASP A 124 11.12 10.15 -1.85
CA ASP A 124 12.09 9.08 -2.00
C ASP A 124 11.57 7.97 -2.92
N LEU A 125 12.06 7.98 -4.16
CA LEU A 125 11.78 6.97 -5.19
C LEU A 125 13.01 6.12 -5.51
N SER A 126 14.05 6.22 -4.68
CA SER A 126 15.34 5.59 -4.94
C SER A 126 15.30 4.07 -4.97
N SER A 127 16.24 3.45 -5.69
CA SER A 127 16.35 1.98 -5.79
C SER A 127 15.04 1.33 -6.27
N ASN A 128 14.60 1.73 -7.46
CA ASN A 128 13.46 1.19 -8.19
C ASN A 128 13.87 1.02 -9.68
N SER A 129 12.90 0.74 -10.55
CA SER A 129 13.10 0.60 -12.00
C SER A 129 12.30 1.65 -12.77
N PHE A 130 12.13 2.87 -12.24
CA PHE A 130 11.42 3.95 -12.93
C PHE A 130 12.16 4.39 -14.19
N THR A 131 11.42 4.60 -15.28
CA THR A 131 11.94 4.96 -16.61
C THR A 131 11.43 6.33 -17.05
N GLY A 132 11.86 6.78 -18.24
CA GLY A 132 11.40 8.02 -18.86
C GLY A 132 12.21 9.25 -18.43
N THR A 133 11.72 10.43 -18.80
CA THR A 133 12.39 11.71 -18.54
C THR A 133 11.84 12.43 -17.32
N ILE A 134 12.68 13.21 -16.65
CA ILE A 134 12.25 14.08 -15.55
C ILE A 134 11.59 15.33 -16.16
N LYS A 135 10.29 15.53 -15.94
CA LYS A 135 9.53 16.62 -16.59
C LYS A 135 9.47 17.88 -15.72
N ALA A 136 9.77 19.04 -16.31
CA ALA A 136 9.73 20.35 -15.63
C ALA A 136 8.34 20.77 -15.15
N VAL A 137 7.28 20.28 -15.82
CA VAL A 137 5.86 20.56 -15.51
C VAL A 137 5.47 20.04 -14.12
N GLY A 138 6.26 19.14 -13.54
CA GLY A 138 6.12 18.66 -12.17
C GLY A 138 7.00 19.40 -11.17
N SER A 139 7.12 20.73 -11.23
CA SER A 139 7.94 21.46 -10.26
C SER A 139 7.50 21.11 -8.84
N LEU A 140 8.44 20.74 -7.98
CA LEU A 140 8.20 20.38 -6.58
C LEU A 140 8.69 21.53 -5.69
N PRO A 141 7.94 22.64 -5.58
CA PRO A 141 8.47 23.92 -5.08
C PRO A 141 8.94 23.88 -3.63
N ARG A 142 8.49 22.89 -2.84
CA ARG A 142 8.78 22.73 -1.42
C ARG A 142 9.58 21.47 -1.07
N VAL A 143 9.94 20.64 -2.05
CA VAL A 143 10.72 19.43 -1.77
C VAL A 143 12.13 19.84 -1.37
N ALA A 144 12.49 19.47 -0.15
CA ALA A 144 13.79 19.72 0.45
C ALA A 144 14.68 18.48 0.40
N ASP A 145 14.07 17.30 0.41
CA ASP A 145 14.74 16.00 0.33
C ASP A 145 14.18 15.22 -0.86
N LEU A 146 14.98 15.16 -1.92
CA LEU A 146 14.66 14.43 -3.15
C LEU A 146 15.66 13.29 -3.30
N ARG A 147 15.16 12.08 -3.50
CA ARG A 147 15.98 10.89 -3.75
C ARG A 147 15.41 10.10 -4.92
N LEU A 148 16.14 10.08 -6.03
CA LEU A 148 15.81 9.40 -7.29
C LEU A 148 16.94 8.46 -7.75
N GLN A 149 17.95 8.24 -6.91
CA GLN A 149 19.12 7.44 -7.24
C GLN A 149 18.76 5.98 -7.55
N ASN A 150 19.59 5.31 -8.35
CA ASN A 150 19.44 3.91 -8.72
C ASN A 150 18.06 3.62 -9.35
N ASN A 151 17.78 4.29 -10.47
CA ASN A 151 16.62 4.06 -11.33
C ASN A 151 17.09 3.97 -12.79
N LEU A 152 16.14 3.92 -13.73
CA LEU A 152 16.37 3.90 -15.17
C LEU A 152 15.93 5.22 -15.84
N LEU A 153 15.98 6.33 -15.10
CA LEU A 153 15.60 7.65 -15.62
C LEU A 153 16.62 8.14 -16.65
N SER A 154 16.15 8.99 -17.55
CA SER A 154 16.91 9.45 -18.72
C SER A 154 16.68 10.93 -19.04
N GLY A 155 17.52 11.48 -19.91
CA GLY A 155 17.42 12.87 -20.37
C GLY A 155 18.18 13.84 -19.46
N THR A 156 17.76 15.10 -19.39
CA THR A 156 18.41 16.15 -18.59
C THR A 156 17.62 16.46 -17.33
N ILE A 157 18.31 16.83 -16.24
CA ILE A 157 17.65 17.30 -15.02
C ILE A 157 17.08 18.71 -15.25
N PRO A 158 15.76 18.94 -15.10
CA PRO A 158 15.21 20.27 -15.26
C PRO A 158 15.67 21.22 -14.15
N ALA A 159 16.05 22.45 -14.53
CA ALA A 159 16.41 23.52 -13.58
C ALA A 159 15.31 23.81 -12.53
N ALA A 160 14.05 23.48 -12.85
CA ALA A 160 12.89 23.62 -11.97
C ALA A 160 13.03 22.87 -10.62
N PHE A 161 13.84 21.80 -10.55
CA PHE A 161 14.07 21.07 -9.30
C PHE A 161 14.94 21.83 -8.30
N LYS A 162 15.56 22.96 -8.69
CA LYS A 162 16.49 23.76 -7.86
C LYS A 162 17.55 22.91 -7.15
N ALA A 163 17.88 21.74 -7.71
CA ALA A 163 18.91 20.88 -7.18
C ALA A 163 20.24 21.63 -7.24
N LYS A 164 21.07 21.48 -6.20
CA LYS A 164 22.41 22.09 -6.16
C LYS A 164 23.50 21.11 -6.56
N THR A 165 23.19 19.82 -6.47
CA THR A 165 24.12 18.70 -6.69
C THR A 165 23.42 17.60 -7.48
N CYS A 166 24.23 16.70 -8.05
CA CYS A 166 23.77 15.50 -8.74
C CYS A 166 23.42 14.33 -7.81
N GLU A 167 23.72 14.44 -6.52
CA GLU A 167 23.60 13.36 -5.56
C GLU A 167 22.22 12.67 -5.55
N PRO A 168 21.08 13.41 -5.59
CA PRO A 168 19.74 12.82 -5.67
C PRO A 168 19.51 11.90 -6.87
N PHE A 169 20.33 11.97 -7.91
CA PHE A 169 20.07 11.35 -9.20
C PHE A 169 21.10 10.28 -9.60
N LEU A 170 22.09 10.01 -8.75
CA LEU A 170 23.17 9.08 -9.04
C LEU A 170 22.66 7.66 -9.39
N GLY A 171 23.41 6.92 -10.20
CA GLY A 171 23.02 5.56 -10.59
C GLY A 171 21.92 5.47 -11.66
N ASN A 172 21.49 6.61 -12.24
CA ASN A 172 20.67 6.64 -13.46
C ASN A 172 21.58 6.79 -14.68
N SER A 173 21.91 5.69 -15.36
CA SER A 173 22.95 5.67 -16.41
C SER A 173 22.68 6.59 -17.62
N ASN A 174 21.41 6.91 -17.90
CA ASN A 174 21.00 7.73 -19.05
C ASN A 174 20.61 9.16 -18.67
N LEU A 175 20.81 9.55 -17.42
CA LEU A 175 20.48 10.89 -16.93
C LEU A 175 21.73 11.78 -16.99
N VAL A 176 21.60 12.93 -17.62
CA VAL A 176 22.66 13.92 -17.78
C VAL A 176 22.51 14.99 -16.73
N CYS A 177 23.54 15.11 -15.91
CA CYS A 177 23.67 16.20 -14.96
C CYS A 177 24.04 17.52 -15.65
N PRO A 178 23.31 18.62 -15.39
CA PRO A 178 23.73 19.98 -15.71
C PRO A 178 25.15 20.27 -15.24
N SER A 179 25.97 20.86 -16.12
CA SER A 179 27.39 21.13 -15.90
C SER A 179 27.66 22.26 -14.89
N ASP A 180 26.63 23.03 -14.56
CA ASP A 180 26.61 24.12 -13.59
C ASP A 180 26.34 23.66 -12.14
N PHE A 181 25.91 22.41 -11.94
CA PHE A 181 25.92 21.81 -10.61
C PHE A 181 27.35 21.74 -10.11
N ALA A 182 27.59 22.35 -8.94
CA ALA A 182 28.91 22.45 -8.34
C ALA A 182 29.58 21.08 -8.41
N SER A 183 30.62 21.00 -9.24
CA SER A 183 31.41 19.81 -9.57
C SER A 183 31.56 18.93 -8.33
N ALA A 184 30.71 17.91 -8.22
CA ALA A 184 31.21 16.65 -7.70
C ALA A 184 32.26 16.23 -8.72
N ALA A 185 33.49 16.11 -8.23
CA ALA A 185 34.70 15.88 -9.02
C ALA A 185 34.46 15.01 -10.27
N PRO A 186 35.10 15.32 -11.40
CA PRO A 186 34.91 14.57 -12.63
C PRO A 186 35.13 13.07 -12.38
N VAL A 187 34.14 12.26 -12.75
CA VAL A 187 34.14 10.78 -12.78
C VAL A 187 35.07 10.25 -13.88
N ASN A 188 36.14 10.98 -14.22
CA ASN A 188 37.17 10.62 -15.19
C ASN A 188 38.56 11.10 -14.74
N ALA A 189 38.88 11.02 -13.45
CA ALA A 189 40.29 10.88 -13.10
C ALA A 189 40.74 9.52 -13.64
N PRO A 190 41.83 9.42 -14.43
CA PRO A 190 42.38 8.13 -14.78
C PRO A 190 42.68 7.42 -13.47
N VAL A 191 42.05 6.27 -13.24
CA VAL A 191 42.56 5.32 -12.27
C VAL A 191 43.98 5.03 -12.73
N GLN A 192 44.94 5.47 -11.92
CA GLN A 192 46.33 5.15 -12.10
C GLN A 192 46.41 3.62 -12.03
N GLU A 193 46.51 2.97 -13.18
CA GLU A 193 46.77 1.53 -13.28
C GLU A 193 48.04 1.26 -12.48
N SER A 194 47.87 0.66 -11.31
CA SER A 194 48.96 -0.01 -10.63
C SER A 194 49.54 -1.04 -11.60
N PRO A 195 50.88 -1.15 -11.73
CA PRO A 195 51.50 -2.06 -12.68
C PRO A 195 51.00 -3.50 -12.45
N PRO A 196 50.86 -4.30 -13.52
CA PRO A 196 50.34 -5.66 -13.41
C PRO A 196 51.25 -6.49 -12.48
N PRO A 197 50.67 -7.33 -11.60
CA PRO A 197 51.47 -8.25 -10.81
C PRO A 197 52.22 -9.22 -11.75
N PRO A 198 53.43 -9.66 -11.38
CA PRO A 198 54.19 -10.57 -12.23
C PRO A 198 53.43 -11.89 -12.40
N ALA A 199 53.43 -12.39 -13.63
CA ALA A 199 52.81 -13.65 -14.01
C ALA A 199 53.25 -14.78 -13.06
N SER A 200 52.33 -15.24 -12.22
CA SER A 200 52.51 -16.45 -11.43
C SER A 200 52.01 -17.64 -12.24
N SER A 201 52.95 -18.39 -12.80
CA SER A 201 52.70 -19.72 -13.33
C SER A 201 52.26 -20.64 -12.18
N SER A 202 50.99 -21.07 -12.17
CA SER A 202 50.59 -22.23 -11.38
C SER A 202 49.36 -22.92 -11.98
N SER A 203 49.64 -24.13 -12.46
CA SER A 203 48.82 -25.32 -12.67
C SER A 203 47.32 -25.30 -12.31
N LEU A 204 46.58 -26.03 -13.15
CA LEU A 204 45.13 -26.25 -13.21
C LEU A 204 44.37 -26.96 -12.05
N PRO A 205 44.89 -27.35 -10.85
CA PRO A 205 44.02 -28.01 -9.85
C PRO A 205 43.17 -27.09 -8.93
N ALA A 206 43.42 -25.78 -8.82
CA ALA A 206 42.82 -24.98 -7.72
C ALA A 206 41.38 -24.48 -7.97
N ILE A 207 40.98 -24.27 -9.23
CA ILE A 207 39.65 -23.70 -9.57
C ILE A 207 38.54 -24.75 -9.39
N ILE A 208 38.85 -26.03 -9.64
CA ILE A 208 37.91 -27.15 -9.46
C ILE A 208 37.63 -27.37 -7.96
N GLY A 209 38.64 -27.20 -7.09
CA GLY A 209 38.47 -27.33 -5.64
C GLY A 209 37.53 -26.29 -5.04
N GLY A 210 37.60 -25.03 -5.48
CA GLY A 210 36.75 -23.94 -4.99
C GLY A 210 35.28 -24.09 -5.38
N VAL A 211 35.01 -24.51 -6.61
CA VAL A 211 33.64 -24.73 -7.11
C VAL A 211 32.99 -25.93 -6.42
N VAL A 212 33.74 -27.02 -6.23
CA VAL A 212 33.25 -28.21 -5.51
C VAL A 212 32.99 -27.90 -4.04
N ALA A 213 33.87 -27.13 -3.38
CA ALA A 213 33.66 -26.69 -2.00
C ALA A 213 32.43 -25.77 -1.86
N GLY A 214 32.21 -24.88 -2.83
CA GLY A 214 31.04 -24.01 -2.88
C GLY A 214 29.73 -24.80 -3.02
N ILE A 215 29.68 -25.76 -3.96
CA ILE A 215 28.50 -26.62 -4.15
C ILE A 215 28.27 -27.49 -2.91
N ALA A 216 29.32 -28.04 -2.29
CA ALA A 216 29.21 -28.81 -1.06
C ALA A 216 28.64 -27.98 0.10
N CYS A 217 29.09 -26.74 0.27
CA CYS A 217 28.54 -25.83 1.29
C CYS A 217 27.05 -25.52 1.03
N LEU A 218 26.68 -25.29 -0.23
CA LEU A 218 25.30 -25.00 -0.62
C LEU A 218 24.38 -26.20 -0.36
N LEU A 219 24.85 -27.42 -0.68
CA LEU A 219 24.12 -28.66 -0.37
C LEU A 219 23.96 -28.88 1.14
N LEU A 220 25.00 -28.61 1.94
CA LEU A 220 24.91 -28.71 3.41
C LEU A 220 23.93 -27.70 4.00
N LEU A 221 23.88 -26.47 3.47
CA LEU A 221 22.88 -25.47 3.87
C LEU A 221 21.45 -25.92 3.53
N LEU A 222 21.24 -26.47 2.33
CA LEU A 222 19.92 -26.98 1.93
C LEU A 222 19.48 -28.18 2.78
N ILE A 223 20.40 -29.08 3.12
CA ILE A 223 20.15 -30.18 4.06
C ILE A 223 19.82 -29.63 5.44
N GLY A 224 20.54 -28.60 5.92
CA GLY A 224 20.27 -27.93 7.18
C GLY A 224 18.87 -27.29 7.23
N VAL A 225 18.47 -26.57 6.18
CA VAL A 225 17.12 -25.99 6.04
C VAL A 225 16.06 -27.08 5.96
N TRP A 226 16.31 -28.16 5.23
CA TRP A 226 15.39 -29.30 5.16
C TRP A 226 15.25 -30.02 6.52
N TRP A 227 16.35 -30.24 7.24
CA TRP A 227 16.33 -30.79 8.59
C TRP A 227 15.62 -29.85 9.57
N TRP A 228 15.83 -28.55 9.45
CA TRP A 228 15.14 -27.53 10.26
C TRP A 228 13.63 -27.52 9.95
N TRP A 229 13.24 -27.56 8.67
CA TRP A 229 11.84 -27.65 8.25
C TRP A 229 11.19 -28.96 8.70
N ARG A 230 11.92 -30.08 8.63
CA ARG A 230 11.47 -31.39 9.12
C ARG A 230 11.33 -31.40 10.64
N ARG A 231 12.25 -30.75 11.37
CA ARG A 231 12.16 -30.56 12.82
C ARG A 231 10.96 -29.68 13.20
N GLN A 232 10.68 -28.64 12.43
CA GLN A 232 9.50 -27.79 12.58
C GLN A 232 8.20 -28.57 12.32
N GLN A 233 8.16 -29.41 11.27
CA GLN A 233 7.01 -30.30 11.03
C GLN A 233 6.78 -31.29 12.19
N GLN A 234 7.85 -31.80 12.81
CA GLN A 234 7.71 -32.67 13.98
C GLN A 234 7.15 -31.94 15.21
N GLN A 235 7.47 -30.65 15.41
CA GLN A 235 6.86 -29.88 16.50
C GLN A 235 5.36 -29.63 16.27
N GLN A 236 4.95 -29.36 15.03
CA GLN A 236 3.53 -29.27 14.65
C GLN A 236 2.78 -30.61 14.85
N ARG A 237 3.45 -31.75 14.62
CA ARG A 237 2.86 -33.09 14.86
C ARG A 237 2.70 -33.43 16.35
N LYS A 238 3.59 -32.93 17.23
CA LYS A 238 3.45 -33.10 18.69
C LYS A 238 2.30 -32.26 19.26
N MET A 239 2.00 -31.08 18.69
CA MET A 239 0.80 -30.31 19.06
C MET A 239 -0.52 -30.92 18.56
N LYS A 240 -0.50 -31.67 17.46
CA LYS A 240 -1.69 -32.38 16.93
C LYS A 240 -1.91 -33.78 17.53
N GLY A 241 -0.91 -34.33 18.22
CA GLY A 241 -0.95 -35.67 18.82
C GLY A 241 -1.49 -35.73 20.26
N SER A 242 -1.85 -34.60 20.86
CA SER A 242 -2.39 -34.55 22.24
C SER A 242 -3.83 -34.04 22.33
N ILE A 243 -4.53 -33.88 21.20
CA ILE A 243 -5.99 -33.70 21.17
C ILE A 243 -6.55 -34.79 20.25
N GLY A 244 -6.52 -36.01 20.76
CA GLY A 244 -7.35 -37.11 20.28
C GLY A 244 -8.52 -37.25 21.24
N LEU A 245 -9.60 -36.51 20.99
CA LEU A 245 -10.92 -36.78 21.53
C LEU A 245 -11.94 -36.48 20.42
N GLU A 246 -12.59 -37.56 20.01
CA GLU A 246 -13.93 -37.71 19.46
C GLU A 246 -14.54 -36.62 18.56
N LYS A 247 -15.15 -37.10 17.47
CA LYS A 247 -16.09 -36.37 16.62
C LYS A 247 -17.18 -35.71 17.49
N GLY A 248 -17.03 -34.42 17.74
CA GLY A 248 -18.07 -33.53 18.24
C GLY A 248 -17.82 -32.15 17.67
N GLU A 249 -18.84 -31.52 17.11
CA GLU A 249 -18.80 -30.11 16.70
C GLU A 249 -18.38 -29.24 17.88
N VAL A 250 -17.14 -28.74 17.87
CA VAL A 250 -16.66 -27.75 18.82
C VAL A 250 -16.84 -26.39 18.18
N ALA A 251 -17.77 -25.60 18.72
CA ALA A 251 -17.91 -24.19 18.43
C ALA A 251 -16.59 -23.47 18.76
N ASP A 252 -16.07 -22.73 17.78
CA ASP A 252 -14.88 -21.90 17.90
C ASP A 252 -15.11 -20.78 18.93
N PRO A 253 -14.27 -20.61 19.97
CA PRO A 253 -14.42 -19.54 20.96
C PRO A 253 -14.45 -18.14 20.32
N LEU A 254 -13.75 -17.96 19.20
CA LEU A 254 -13.73 -16.70 18.46
C LEU A 254 -15.08 -16.44 17.74
N ARG A 255 -15.79 -17.51 17.35
CA ARG A 255 -17.13 -17.39 16.76
C ARG A 255 -18.17 -16.95 17.77
N GLU A 256 -18.12 -17.40 19.02
CA GLU A 256 -19.06 -16.97 20.06
C GLU A 256 -18.82 -15.50 20.46
N GLU A 257 -17.57 -15.04 20.50
CA GLU A 257 -17.24 -13.63 20.76
C GLU A 257 -17.69 -12.71 19.60
N ILE A 258 -17.50 -13.15 18.35
CA ILE A 258 -17.96 -12.44 17.15
C ILE A 258 -19.50 -12.50 17.03
N LEU A 259 -20.16 -13.63 17.33
CA LEU A 259 -21.63 -13.72 17.34
C LEU A 259 -22.24 -12.87 18.45
N GLY A 260 -21.58 -12.78 19.62
CA GLY A 260 -22.01 -11.91 20.71
C GLY A 260 -21.96 -10.42 20.34
N HIS A 261 -20.95 -9.99 19.59
CA HIS A 261 -20.88 -8.62 19.06
C HIS A 261 -21.85 -8.38 17.90
N LEU A 262 -22.10 -9.38 17.05
CA LEU A 262 -23.06 -9.30 15.95
C LEU A 262 -24.53 -9.34 16.42
N GLN A 263 -24.82 -9.86 17.62
CA GLN A 263 -26.16 -9.80 18.22
C GLN A 263 -26.63 -8.35 18.51
N GLN A 264 -25.71 -7.39 18.57
CA GLN A 264 -26.06 -5.97 18.73
C GLN A 264 -26.52 -5.31 17.42
N LEU A 265 -26.41 -6.00 16.27
CA LEU A 265 -26.83 -5.47 14.98
C LEU A 265 -28.26 -5.92 14.67
N GLN A 266 -29.19 -5.02 14.95
CA GLN A 266 -30.60 -5.21 14.65
C GLN A 266 -30.78 -5.27 13.13
N ARG A 267 -31.17 -6.45 12.60
CA ARG A 267 -31.51 -6.61 11.18
C ARG A 267 -32.96 -6.18 10.95
N PHE A 268 -33.18 -5.39 9.91
CA PHE A 268 -34.52 -4.96 9.49
C PHE A 268 -34.87 -5.59 8.13
N ARG A 269 -36.14 -5.95 7.93
CA ARG A 269 -36.62 -6.37 6.60
C ARG A 269 -36.81 -5.12 5.74
N LEU A 270 -36.64 -5.27 4.43
CA LEU A 270 -36.81 -4.16 3.50
C LEU A 270 -38.23 -3.58 3.55
N GLU A 271 -39.25 -4.42 3.72
CA GLU A 271 -40.65 -4.00 3.87
C GLU A 271 -40.88 -3.10 5.10
N ASP A 272 -40.23 -3.40 6.21
CA ASP A 272 -40.36 -2.64 7.45
C ASP A 272 -39.74 -1.25 7.28
N LEU A 273 -38.58 -1.19 6.61
CA LEU A 273 -37.93 0.07 6.26
C LEU A 273 -38.73 0.86 5.21
N ARG A 274 -39.36 0.18 4.25
CA ARG A 274 -40.23 0.81 3.24
C ARG A 274 -41.47 1.42 3.90
N LYS A 275 -42.08 0.75 4.88
CA LYS A 275 -43.16 1.33 5.68
C LYS A 275 -42.66 2.51 6.51
N ALA A 276 -41.54 2.33 7.22
CA ALA A 276 -40.97 3.33 8.11
C ALA A 276 -40.61 4.65 7.39
N THR A 277 -40.14 4.56 6.15
CA THR A 277 -39.70 5.71 5.33
C THR A 277 -40.79 6.26 4.41
N GLY A 278 -42.03 5.73 4.47
CA GLY A 278 -43.10 6.15 3.57
C GLY A 278 -42.82 5.81 2.11
N GLY A 279 -42.21 4.66 1.85
CA GLY A 279 -41.92 4.15 0.51
C GLY A 279 -40.64 4.72 -0.12
N PHE A 280 -39.69 5.22 0.67
CA PHE A 280 -38.52 5.96 0.16
C PHE A 280 -38.93 7.18 -0.70
N GLY A 281 -40.03 7.83 -0.32
CA GLY A 281 -40.52 9.01 -1.02
C GLY A 281 -39.64 10.25 -0.79
N SER A 282 -39.64 11.17 -1.75
CA SER A 282 -38.84 12.41 -1.71
C SER A 282 -39.12 13.27 -0.47
N ARG A 283 -40.31 13.18 0.13
CA ARG A 283 -40.67 13.89 1.38
C ARG A 283 -39.85 13.44 2.60
N GLN A 284 -39.32 12.21 2.58
CA GLN A 284 -38.48 11.70 3.67
C GLN A 284 -36.98 11.75 3.31
N LEU A 285 -36.61 12.29 2.14
CA LEU A 285 -35.20 12.40 1.75
C LEU A 285 -34.48 13.42 2.64
N LEU A 286 -33.45 12.96 3.34
CA LEU A 286 -32.57 13.80 4.16
C LEU A 286 -31.34 14.29 3.39
N GLY A 287 -30.90 13.55 2.37
CA GLY A 287 -29.79 13.96 1.53
C GLY A 287 -29.38 12.94 0.47
N GLU A 288 -28.68 13.41 -0.56
CA GLU A 288 -28.08 12.61 -1.62
C GLU A 288 -26.56 12.81 -1.63
N GLY A 289 -25.80 11.72 -1.76
CA GLY A 289 -24.35 11.77 -1.95
C GLY A 289 -23.86 10.70 -2.92
N GLY A 290 -22.54 10.65 -3.15
CA GLY A 290 -21.92 9.73 -4.13
C GLY A 290 -22.19 8.23 -3.90
N TYR A 291 -22.64 7.85 -2.70
CA TYR A 291 -22.92 6.46 -2.32
C TYR A 291 -24.42 6.17 -2.15
N GLY A 292 -25.30 7.08 -2.57
CA GLY A 292 -26.75 6.87 -2.58
C GLY A 292 -27.56 7.88 -1.77
N LEU A 293 -28.81 7.52 -1.50
CA LEU A 293 -29.84 8.39 -0.91
C LEU A 293 -30.04 8.06 0.56
N VAL A 294 -30.25 9.05 1.40
CA VAL A 294 -30.54 8.87 2.83
C VAL A 294 -31.94 9.36 3.13
N TYR A 295 -32.77 8.48 3.70
CA TYR A 295 -34.14 8.78 4.07
C TYR A 295 -34.32 8.79 5.57
N ARG A 296 -35.17 9.68 6.07
CA ARG A 296 -35.75 9.57 7.40
C ARG A 296 -36.74 8.41 7.41
N GLY A 297 -36.89 7.76 8.56
CA GLY A 297 -37.97 6.82 8.80
C GLY A 297 -38.29 6.70 10.29
N ALA A 298 -39.48 6.17 10.59
CA ALA A 298 -39.89 5.81 11.94
C ALA A 298 -40.29 4.34 11.99
N LEU A 299 -39.62 3.55 12.82
CA LEU A 299 -39.92 2.14 13.02
C LEU A 299 -41.26 1.96 13.77
N GLU A 300 -41.79 0.73 13.81
CA GLU A 300 -43.07 0.44 14.48
C GLU A 300 -43.06 0.74 15.99
N ASP A 301 -41.88 0.69 16.62
CA ASP A 301 -41.66 1.08 18.02
C ASP A 301 -41.54 2.61 18.22
N GLY A 302 -41.71 3.41 17.16
CA GLY A 302 -41.60 4.87 17.18
C GLY A 302 -40.16 5.40 17.09
N LYS A 303 -39.16 4.51 17.05
CA LYS A 303 -37.75 4.91 16.96
C LYS A 303 -37.46 5.55 15.61
N GLN A 304 -36.88 6.75 15.64
CA GLN A 304 -36.46 7.46 14.44
C GLN A 304 -35.17 6.84 13.90
N VAL A 305 -35.11 6.61 12.59
CA VAL A 305 -33.97 6.02 11.89
C VAL A 305 -33.62 6.84 10.64
N ALA A 306 -32.35 6.78 10.26
CA ALA A 306 -31.89 7.21 8.94
C ALA A 306 -31.55 5.96 8.11
N VAL A 307 -32.22 5.79 6.98
CA VAL A 307 -32.06 4.63 6.09
C VAL A 307 -31.29 5.06 4.86
N LYS A 308 -30.09 4.53 4.67
CA LYS A 308 -29.26 4.81 3.49
C LYS A 308 -29.48 3.74 2.43
N LEU A 309 -30.03 4.14 1.29
CA LEU A 309 -30.20 3.32 0.11
C LEU A 309 -28.95 3.46 -0.77
N LEU A 310 -28.18 2.37 -0.90
CA LEU A 310 -26.96 2.36 -1.70
C LEU A 310 -27.31 2.22 -3.20
N LYS A 311 -26.69 3.05 -4.05
CA LYS A 311 -26.76 2.88 -5.51
C LYS A 311 -25.98 1.61 -5.87
N VAL A 312 -26.69 0.51 -6.11
CA VAL A 312 -26.10 -0.68 -6.73
C VAL A 312 -26.03 -0.39 -8.22
N ASN A 313 -24.82 -0.31 -8.77
CA ASN A 313 -24.64 -0.04 -10.20
C ASN A 313 -25.31 -1.16 -11.02
N GLY A 314 -26.41 -0.81 -11.68
CA GLY A 314 -27.12 -1.64 -12.66
C GLY A 314 -28.19 -2.55 -12.08
N VAL A 315 -29.40 -2.02 -11.84
CA VAL A 315 -30.71 -2.45 -12.37
C VAL A 315 -31.67 -1.29 -12.03
N GLU A 316 -32.46 -0.84 -13.02
CA GLU A 316 -33.52 0.17 -12.86
C GLU A 316 -34.61 -0.25 -11.85
#